data_AF-A0AAE9GYX1-F1
#
_entry.id   AF-A0AAE9GYX1-F1
#
_cell.length_a   1.000
_cell.length_b   1.000
_cell.length_c   1.000
_cell.angle_alpha   90.00
_cell.angle_beta   90.00
_cell.angle_gamma   90.00
#
_symmetry.space_group_name_H-M   'P 1'
#
loop_
_entity.id
_entity.type
_entity.pdbx_description
1 polymer ?
#
loop_
_entity_poly.entity_id
_entity_poly.type
_entity_poly.pdbx_seq_one_letter_code
_entity_poly.pdbx_strand_id
1 'polypeptide(L)'
;MYYQVGNQCLEQQQAENVYFGLVVPVLTQEGQIIKPEHNGTAWQLNGQIIQANLPECNPAESVKNGLEIGWLVFGVMAACYFVIVIKRLLK
;
A
#
# COMPACT_ATOMS: atom_id res chain seq x y z
N MET A 1 -15.03 5.50 1.57
CA MET A 1 -14.00 5.19 2.57
C MET A 1 -12.90 4.41 1.87
N TYR A 2 -11.62 4.74 2.12
CA TYR A 2 -10.47 4.06 1.52
C TYR A 2 -9.89 3.06 2.51
N TYR A 3 -9.29 2.00 1.98
CA TYR A 3 -8.75 0.88 2.73
C TYR A 3 -7.33 0.60 2.28
N GLN A 4 -6.46 0.25 3.23
CA GLN A 4 -5.07 -0.05 2.95
C GLN A 4 -4.88 -1.51 2.57
N VAL A 5 -4.25 -1.72 1.42
CA VAL A 5 -3.77 -3.03 0.95
C VAL A 5 -2.30 -2.87 0.58
N GLY A 6 -1.42 -3.44 1.40
CA GLY A 6 0.02 -3.19 1.30
C GLY A 6 0.34 -1.70 1.53
N ASN A 7 0.97 -1.06 0.54
CA ASN A 7 1.35 0.36 0.58
C ASN A 7 0.39 1.26 -0.20
N GLN A 8 -0.75 0.73 -0.67
CA GLN A 8 -1.73 1.47 -1.45
C GLN A 8 -3.03 1.64 -0.67
N CYS A 9 -3.65 2.80 -0.83
CA CYS A 9 -4.97 3.09 -0.28
C CYS A 9 -5.97 3.12 -1.41
N LEU A 10 -6.90 2.15 -1.39
CA LEU A 10 -7.81 1.83 -2.48
C LEU A 10 -9.26 1.93 -1.99
N GLU A 11 -10.21 2.07 -2.92
CA GLU A 11 -11.62 1.96 -2.56
C GLU A 11 -11.98 0.53 -2.16
N GLN A 12 -13.02 0.35 -1.34
CA GLN A 12 -13.38 -0.93 -0.72
C GLN A 12 -13.39 -2.12 -1.69
N GLN A 13 -14.10 -2.01 -2.82
CA GLN A 13 -14.18 -3.10 -3.80
C GLN A 13 -12.82 -3.39 -4.45
N GLN A 14 -12.05 -2.37 -4.78
CA GLN A 14 -10.70 -2.57 -5.32
C GLN A 14 -9.76 -3.18 -4.28
N ALA A 15 -9.87 -2.73 -3.03
CA ALA A 15 -9.08 -3.22 -1.93
C ALA A 15 -9.35 -4.71 -1.67
N GLU A 16 -10.61 -5.11 -1.60
CA GLU A 16 -11.01 -6.52 -1.48
C GLU A 16 -10.54 -7.34 -2.69
N ASN A 17 -10.69 -6.83 -3.91
CA ASN A 17 -10.26 -7.54 -5.12
C ASN A 17 -8.74 -7.76 -5.18
N VAL A 18 -7.96 -6.73 -4.83
CA VAL A 18 -6.49 -6.85 -4.77
C VAL A 18 -6.10 -7.79 -3.63
N TYR A 19 -6.72 -7.66 -2.46
CA TYR A 19 -6.44 -8.52 -1.31
C TYR A 19 -6.68 -10.00 -1.63
N PHE A 20 -7.88 -10.36 -2.09
CA PHE A 20 -8.22 -11.74 -2.40
C PHE A 20 -7.52 -12.27 -3.66
N GLY A 21 -7.24 -11.42 -4.64
CA GLY A 21 -6.44 -11.78 -5.82
C GLY A 21 -4.98 -12.12 -5.50
N LEU A 22 -4.45 -11.63 -4.37
CA LEU A 22 -3.10 -11.94 -3.90
C LEU A 22 -3.04 -13.17 -2.96
N VAL A 23 -4.20 -13.74 -2.59
CA VAL A 23 -4.23 -14.92 -1.72
C VAL A 23 -3.72 -16.14 -2.50
N VAL A 24 -2.65 -16.74 -2.00
CA VAL A 24 -2.05 -17.93 -2.59
C VAL A 24 -3.00 -19.13 -2.38
N PRO A 25 -3.34 -19.88 -3.44
CA PRO A 25 -4.19 -21.05 -3.32
C PRO A 25 -3.50 -22.16 -2.53
N VAL A 26 -4.26 -22.86 -1.70
CA VAL A 26 -3.75 -23.98 -0.88
C VAL A 26 -4.19 -25.31 -1.51
N LEU A 27 -3.24 -26.21 -1.71
CA LEU A 27 -3.49 -27.58 -2.15
C LEU A 27 -3.74 -28.46 -0.92
N THR A 28 -4.90 -29.12 -0.86
CA THR A 28 -5.17 -30.12 0.18
C THR A 28 -4.44 -31.43 -0.13
N GLN A 29 -4.27 -32.28 0.89
CA GLN A 29 -3.66 -33.61 0.74
C GLN A 29 -4.46 -34.51 -0.24
N GLU A 30 -5.73 -34.20 -0.46
CA GLU A 30 -6.65 -34.87 -1.38
C GLU A 30 -6.57 -34.32 -2.82
N GLY A 31 -5.66 -33.38 -3.09
CA GLY A 31 -5.45 -32.78 -4.41
C GLY A 31 -6.46 -31.71 -4.79
N GLN A 32 -7.28 -31.23 -3.85
CA GLN A 32 -8.24 -30.15 -4.11
C GLN A 32 -7.56 -28.78 -3.95
N ILE A 33 -7.91 -27.85 -4.84
CA ILE A 33 -7.40 -26.47 -4.79
C ILE A 33 -8.41 -25.61 -4.04
N ILE A 34 -8.03 -25.14 -2.85
CA ILE A 34 -8.82 -24.15 -2.10
C ILE A 34 -8.34 -22.76 -2.52
N LYS A 35 -9.20 -22.03 -3.20
CA LYS A 35 -8.97 -20.64 -3.59
C LYS A 35 -10.25 -19.81 -3.43
N PRO A 36 -10.13 -18.51 -3.11
CA PRO A 36 -11.26 -17.61 -3.20
C PRO A 36 -11.67 -17.42 -4.67
N GLU A 37 -12.96 -17.48 -4.94
CA GLU A 37 -13.55 -17.25 -6.26
C GLU A 37 -14.46 -16.02 -6.23
N HIS A 38 -14.38 -15.19 -7.27
CA HIS A 38 -15.20 -14.00 -7.38
C HIS A 38 -16.41 -14.27 -8.27
N ASN A 39 -17.62 -14.19 -7.70
CA ASN A 39 -18.89 -14.45 -8.40
C ASN A 39 -19.43 -13.19 -9.12
N GLY A 40 -18.55 -12.26 -9.49
CA GLY A 40 -18.91 -10.98 -10.13
C GLY A 40 -19.44 -9.90 -9.17
N THR A 41 -20.02 -10.29 -8.02
CA THR A 41 -20.55 -9.35 -7.01
C THR A 41 -19.90 -9.50 -5.63
N ALA A 42 -19.50 -10.71 -5.24
CA ALA A 42 -18.87 -10.99 -3.95
C ALA A 42 -17.83 -12.11 -4.07
N TRP A 43 -16.85 -12.10 -3.16
CA TRP A 43 -15.87 -13.16 -3.01
C TRP A 43 -16.47 -14.33 -2.22
N GLN A 44 -16.19 -15.55 -2.68
CA GLN A 44 -16.68 -16.79 -2.07
C GLN A 44 -15.52 -17.76 -1.86
N LEU A 45 -15.55 -18.50 -0.75
CA LEU A 45 -14.63 -19.61 -0.47
C LEU A 45 -15.47 -20.84 -0.16
N ASN A 46 -15.36 -21.89 -0.97
CA ASN A 46 -16.11 -23.13 -0.80
C ASN A 46 -17.64 -22.92 -0.64
N GLY A 47 -18.20 -21.92 -1.36
CA GLY A 47 -19.62 -21.56 -1.33
C GLY A 47 -20.03 -20.60 -0.21
N GLN A 48 -19.13 -20.20 0.68
CA GLN A 48 -19.40 -19.20 1.72
C GLN A 48 -18.91 -17.82 1.29
N ILE A 49 -19.76 -16.80 1.42
CA ILE A 49 -19.39 -15.41 1.12
C ILE A 49 -18.38 -14.93 2.17
N ILE A 50 -17.25 -14.40 1.70
CA ILE A 50 -16.19 -13.85 2.55
C ILE A 50 -16.09 -12.34 2.33
N GLN A 51 -15.80 -11.62 3.40
CA GLN A 51 -15.52 -10.18 3.36
C GLN A 51 -14.23 -9.90 4.12
N ALA A 52 -13.34 -9.10 3.55
CA ALA A 52 -12.09 -8.75 4.18
C ALA A 52 -12.29 -7.59 5.16
N ASN A 53 -11.83 -7.75 6.39
CA ASN A 53 -11.76 -6.65 7.35
C ASN A 53 -10.43 -5.91 7.15
N LEU A 54 -10.44 -4.91 6.26
CA LEU A 54 -9.26 -4.14 5.88
C LEU A 54 -9.14 -2.88 6.75
N PRO A 55 -7.92 -2.46 7.11
CA PRO A 55 -7.74 -1.21 7.84
C PRO A 55 -8.11 -0.01 6.96
N GLU A 56 -8.83 0.95 7.54
CA GLU A 56 -9.13 2.22 6.86
C GLU A 56 -7.85 3.04 6.65
N CYS A 57 -7.76 3.73 5.52
CA CYS A 57 -6.65 4.62 5.20
C CYS A 57 -7.14 5.97 4.69
N ASN A 58 -6.38 7.03 4.99
CA ASN A 58 -6.54 8.33 4.37
C ASN A 58 -5.42 8.57 3.34
N PRO A 59 -5.73 8.70 2.02
CA PRO A 59 -4.71 8.96 1.01
C PRO A 59 -3.99 10.31 1.21
N ALA A 60 -4.63 11.30 1.84
CA ALA A 60 -4.03 12.60 2.10
C ALA A 60 -2.88 12.53 3.13
N GLU A 61 -2.93 11.56 4.04
CA GLU A 61 -1.92 11.41 5.09
C GLU A 61 -0.58 10.94 4.53
N SER A 62 -0.61 10.01 3.57
CA SER A 62 0.60 9.55 2.88
C SER A 62 1.29 10.68 2.10
N VAL A 63 0.51 11.55 1.46
CA VAL A 63 1.04 12.71 0.73
C VAL A 63 1.66 13.73 1.70
N LYS A 64 0.98 14.01 2.81
CA LYS A 64 1.48 14.93 3.84
C LYS A 64 2.80 14.42 4.43
N ASN A 65 2.86 13.15 4.81
CA ASN A 65 4.07 12.54 5.35
C ASN A 65 5.22 12.58 4.34
N GLY A 66 4.93 12.33 3.06
CA GLY A 66 5.92 12.46 1.98
C GLY A 66 6.47 13.88 1.83
N LEU A 67 5.61 14.90 1.97
CA LEU A 67 6.02 16.30 1.89
C LEU A 67 6.91 16.70 3.09
N GLU A 68 6.54 16.30 4.30
CA GLU A 68 7.32 16.60 5.51
C GLU A 68 8.71 15.97 5.46
N ILE A 69 8.80 14.69 5.12
CA ILE A 69 10.08 13.98 4.97
C ILE A 69 10.90 14.59 3.82
N GLY A 70 10.25 14.91 2.69
CA GLY A 70 10.89 15.54 1.55
C GLY A 70 11.53 16.88 1.90
N TRP A 71 10.85 17.71 2.69
CA TRP A 71 11.36 19.00 3.13
C TRP A 71 12.58 18.86 4.05
N LEU A 72 12.55 17.91 4.98
CA LEU A 72 13.69 17.63 5.87
C LEU A 72 14.93 17.19 5.07
N VAL A 73 14.77 16.26 4.13
CA VAL A 73 15.88 15.79 3.27
C VAL A 73 16.42 16.94 2.42
N PHE A 74 15.54 17.74 1.83
CA PHE A 74 15.93 18.92 1.05
C PHE A 74 16.74 19.91 1.90
N GLY A 75 16.29 20.22 3.12
CA GLY A 75 16.97 21.12 4.04
C GLY A 75 18.40 20.68 4.36
N VAL A 76 18.61 19.38 4.63
CA VAL A 76 19.94 18.82 4.90
C VAL A 76 20.84 18.94 3.67
N MET A 77 20.33 18.58 2.49
CA MET A 77 21.10 18.66 1.24
C MET A 77 21.47 20.10 0.89
N ALA A 78 20.54 21.05 1.06
CA ALA A 78 20.77 22.47 0.84
C ALA A 78 21.84 23.03 1.79
N ALA A 79 21.80 22.65 3.07
CA ALA A 79 22.82 23.05 4.05
C ALA A 79 24.22 22.55 3.68
N CYS A 80 24.34 21.27 3.32
CA CYS A 80 25.61 20.70 2.84
C CYS A 80 26.13 21.42 1.59
N TYR A 81 25.25 21.69 0.62
CA TYR A 81 25.60 22.41 -0.59
C TYR A 81 26.09 23.83 -0.30
N PHE A 82 25.41 24.54 0.60
CA PHE A 82 25.78 25.90 0.99
C PHE A 82 27.18 25.96 1.61
N VAL A 83 27.53 25.00 2.48
CA VAL A 83 28.88 24.87 3.05
C VAL A 83 29.94 24.64 1.96
N ILE A 84 29.63 23.80 0.96
CA ILE A 84 30.54 23.55 -0.17
C ILE A 84 30.75 24.82 -0.99
N VAL A 85 29.69 25.57 -1.28
CA VAL A 85 29.76 26.83 -2.05
C VAL A 85 30.59 27.87 -1.30
N ILE A 86 30.35 28.07 -0.01
CA ILE A 86 31.13 29.01 0.81
C ILE A 86 32.62 28.63 0.80
N LYS A 87 32.95 27.35 1.00
CA LYS A 87 34.34 26.88 0.95
C LYS A 87 35.01 27.13 -0.40
N ARG A 88 34.25 27.09 -1.50
CA ARG A 88 34.77 27.41 -2.84
C ARG A 88 34.95 28.90 -3.07
N LEU A 89 34.13 29.75 -2.46
CA LEU A 89 34.20 31.21 -2.62
C LEU A 89 35.29 31.86 -1.75
N LEU A 90 35.61 31.26 -0.59
CA LEU A 90 36.65 31.75 0.33
C LEU A 90 38.08 31.28 -0.03
N LYS A 91 38.23 30.47 -1.09
CA LYS A 91 39.50 29.95 -1.56
C LYS A 91 39.86 30.59 -2.89
#